data_AF-A0A9X2V700-F1
#
_entry.id   AF-A0A9X2V700-F1
#
_cell.length_a   1.000
_cell.length_b   1.000
_cell.length_c   1.000
_cell.angle_alpha   90.00
_cell.angle_beta   90.00
_cell.angle_gamma   90.00
#
_symmetry.space_group_name_H-M   'P 1'
#
loop_
_entity.id
_entity.type
_entity.pdbx_description
1 polymer ?
#
loop_
_entity_poly.entity_id
_entity_poly.type
_entity_poly.pdbx_seq_one_letter_code
_entity_poly.pdbx_strand_id
1 'polypeptide(L)'
;MTASSFRFCMSVLVLVAGPVLFGPVASAQQHGQGRHHGSGGAMSSPSPVLQAPGQSVFGTVQEAIRRLEADSTTDWSRVDMAALRQHLLDMERVAMDVAVEAQTPIDGGVRLRVRPTQEAARASLDRVLDAHPHMLRQETGWTMAVTEDGDSYVLRVTTPNPREVDKIRGLGYIGLLAYGQHHQRHHWHLVRGAHPHE
;
A
#
# COMPACT_ATOMS: atom_id res chain seq x y z
N MET A 1 12.17 -12.75 -63.78
CA MET A 1 12.27 -11.44 -63.11
C MET A 1 12.99 -11.63 -61.80
N THR A 2 13.87 -10.69 -61.49
CA THR A 2 15.11 -10.80 -60.73
C THR A 2 14.97 -10.70 -59.22
N ALA A 3 16.00 -11.21 -58.55
CA ALA A 3 16.27 -11.25 -57.11
C ALA A 3 16.06 -9.95 -56.34
N SER A 4 15.84 -10.09 -55.02
CA SER A 4 16.48 -9.19 -54.06
C SER A 4 16.65 -9.88 -52.71
N SER A 5 17.91 -10.20 -52.41
CA SER A 5 18.37 -10.73 -51.12
C SER A 5 19.06 -9.58 -50.40
N PHE A 6 18.46 -9.07 -49.32
CA PHE A 6 19.10 -8.06 -48.47
C PHE A 6 19.96 -8.76 -47.42
N ARG A 7 21.28 -8.59 -47.51
CA ARG A 7 22.26 -9.03 -46.52
C ARG A 7 22.35 -7.99 -45.41
N PHE A 8 22.05 -8.40 -44.18
CA PHE A 8 22.27 -7.58 -42.99
C PHE A 8 23.69 -7.87 -42.46
N CYS A 9 24.62 -6.94 -42.69
CA CYS A 9 25.91 -6.91 -42.01
C CYS A 9 25.73 -6.18 -40.68
N MET A 10 25.81 -6.87 -39.55
CA MET A 10 25.89 -6.24 -38.24
C MET A 10 27.27 -6.52 -37.65
N SER A 11 28.09 -5.48 -37.63
CA SER A 11 29.43 -5.46 -37.07
C SER A 11 29.38 -5.65 -35.55
N VAL A 12 30.15 -6.60 -35.06
CA VAL A 12 30.37 -6.83 -33.62
C VAL A 12 31.40 -5.81 -33.13
N LEU A 13 30.99 -4.88 -32.27
CA LEU A 13 31.89 -3.98 -31.55
C LEU A 13 32.19 -4.60 -30.17
N VAL A 14 33.40 -5.14 -30.02
CA VAL A 14 33.90 -5.64 -28.73
C VAL A 14 34.50 -4.47 -27.96
N LEU A 15 33.84 -4.06 -26.87
CA LEU A 15 34.35 -3.07 -25.93
C LEU A 15 34.99 -3.80 -24.73
N VAL A 16 36.32 -3.80 -24.67
CA VAL A 16 37.09 -4.26 -23.50
C VAL A 16 37.35 -3.05 -22.60
N ALA A 17 36.71 -2.99 -21.43
CA ALA A 17 37.01 -2.01 -20.39
C ALA A 17 37.62 -2.74 -19.18
N GLY A 18 38.87 -2.40 -18.88
CA GLY A 18 39.67 -3.00 -17.80
C GLY A 18 39.27 -2.52 -16.39
N PRO A 19 39.76 -3.19 -15.34
CA PRO A 19 39.36 -2.94 -13.96
C PRO A 19 40.01 -1.66 -13.41
N VAL A 20 39.18 -0.77 -12.85
CA VAL A 20 39.64 0.37 -12.03
C VAL A 20 39.73 -0.09 -10.58
N LEU A 21 40.95 -0.25 -10.08
CA LEU A 21 41.23 -0.55 -8.68
C LEU A 21 41.14 0.75 -7.85
N PHE A 22 40.09 0.89 -7.05
CA PHE A 22 40.00 1.92 -6.01
C PHE A 22 40.50 1.34 -4.68
N GLY A 23 41.62 1.88 -4.16
CA GLY A 23 42.15 1.55 -2.84
C GLY A 23 41.35 2.18 -1.70
N PRO A 24 41.45 1.67 -0.46
CA PRO A 24 40.70 2.20 0.67
C PRO A 24 41.32 3.52 1.17
N VAL A 25 40.50 4.56 1.29
CA VAL A 25 40.86 5.79 2.01
C VAL A 25 40.63 5.55 3.50
N ALA A 26 41.72 5.35 4.25
CA ALA A 26 41.66 5.29 5.71
C ALA A 26 41.69 6.72 6.27
N SER A 27 40.54 7.22 6.76
CA SER A 27 40.51 8.43 7.59
C SER A 27 40.90 8.06 9.02
N ALA A 28 42.13 8.42 9.40
CA ALA A 28 42.57 8.46 10.79
C ALA A 28 41.91 9.67 11.49
N GLN A 29 41.01 9.41 12.44
CA GLN A 29 40.52 10.46 13.34
C GLN A 29 41.32 10.43 14.64
N GLN A 30 41.95 11.58 14.89
CA GLN A 30 42.94 11.85 15.91
C GLN A 30 42.31 11.86 17.32
N HIS A 31 42.98 11.21 18.28
CA HIS A 31 42.63 11.19 19.70
C HIS A 31 42.79 12.57 20.34
N GLY A 32 41.70 13.11 20.89
CA GLY A 32 41.72 14.21 21.86
C GLY A 32 41.41 13.68 23.26
N GLN A 33 42.41 13.67 24.15
CA GLN A 33 42.24 13.34 25.56
C GLN A 33 41.68 14.54 26.33
N GLY A 34 40.60 14.32 27.07
CA GLY A 34 40.11 15.20 28.13
C GLY A 34 39.77 14.36 29.36
N ARG A 35 40.39 14.65 30.50
CA ARG A 35 40.30 13.90 31.76
C ARG A 35 39.22 14.47 32.70
N HIS A 36 38.40 13.54 33.20
CA HIS A 36 37.98 13.31 34.61
C HIS A 36 36.78 14.01 35.29
N HIS A 37 36.01 13.11 35.95
CA HIS A 37 35.17 13.20 37.16
C HIS A 37 33.66 13.53 37.07
N GLY A 38 32.87 12.45 37.09
CA GLY A 38 31.48 12.42 37.58
C GLY A 38 31.00 10.96 37.72
N SER A 39 30.76 10.49 38.95
CA SER A 39 30.39 9.11 39.27
C SER A 39 28.88 8.87 39.20
N GLY A 40 28.48 7.68 38.75
CA GLY A 40 27.25 7.01 39.21
C GLY A 40 26.02 7.20 38.31
N GLY A 41 25.62 6.13 37.62
CA GLY A 41 24.30 6.03 36.99
C GLY A 41 24.30 5.26 35.67
N ALA A 42 24.19 3.93 35.77
CA ALA A 42 23.73 2.98 34.77
C ALA A 42 23.64 3.46 33.30
N MET A 43 24.70 3.21 32.51
CA MET A 43 24.51 2.97 31.08
C MET A 43 24.06 1.53 30.86
N SER A 44 22.78 1.27 31.13
CA SER A 44 22.06 0.35 30.25
C SER A 44 21.71 1.17 29.02
N SER A 45 22.67 1.36 28.12
CA SER A 45 22.31 1.73 26.75
C SER A 45 21.38 0.61 26.30
N PRO A 46 20.07 0.85 26.07
CA PRO A 46 19.26 -0.19 25.45
C PRO A 46 20.01 -0.53 24.17
N SER A 47 20.41 -1.80 24.03
CA SER A 47 20.79 -2.32 22.71
C SER A 47 19.71 -1.83 21.74
N PRO A 48 20.05 -1.42 20.51
CA PRO A 48 19.01 -0.98 19.58
C PRO A 48 18.06 -2.16 19.36
N VAL A 49 16.97 -2.17 20.14
CA VAL A 49 15.91 -3.16 20.02
C VAL A 49 15.26 -2.77 18.71
N LEU A 50 15.51 -3.57 17.67
CA LEU A 50 14.98 -3.31 16.33
C LEU A 50 13.46 -3.09 16.46
N GLN A 51 13.00 -1.90 16.07
CA GLN A 51 11.58 -1.50 16.15
C GLN A 51 10.83 -1.77 14.84
N ALA A 52 11.58 -1.99 13.76
CA ALA A 52 10.99 -2.19 12.45
C ALA A 52 10.41 -3.62 12.34
N PRO A 53 9.14 -3.78 11.94
CA PRO A 53 8.53 -5.09 11.78
C PRO A 53 9.08 -5.89 10.58
N GLY A 54 9.94 -5.28 9.75
CA GLY A 54 10.47 -5.87 8.52
C GLY A 54 9.49 -5.87 7.34
N GLN A 55 8.17 -5.84 7.59
CA GLN A 55 7.11 -5.77 6.58
C GLN A 55 5.85 -5.08 7.14
N SER A 56 5.09 -4.36 6.29
CA SER A 56 3.93 -3.54 6.70
C SER A 56 2.81 -4.35 7.38
N VAL A 57 2.49 -5.55 6.87
CA VAL A 57 1.51 -6.49 7.43
C VAL A 57 1.90 -6.89 8.85
N PHE A 58 3.17 -7.27 9.08
CA PHE A 58 3.64 -7.58 10.42
C PHE A 58 3.57 -6.35 11.35
N GLY A 59 3.77 -5.15 10.82
CA GLY A 59 3.59 -3.90 11.56
C GLY A 59 2.16 -3.72 12.05
N THR A 60 1.19 -3.85 11.14
CA THR A 60 -0.24 -3.72 11.45
C THR A 60 -0.71 -4.81 12.43
N VAL A 61 -0.29 -6.06 12.24
CA VAL A 61 -0.63 -7.16 13.15
C VAL A 61 -0.03 -6.93 14.54
N GLN A 62 1.22 -6.49 14.64
CA GLN A 62 1.83 -6.17 15.95
C GLN A 62 1.15 -4.99 16.63
N GLU A 63 0.71 -3.98 15.88
CA GLU A 63 -0.10 -2.90 16.44
C GLU A 63 -1.42 -3.43 16.99
N ALA A 64 -2.14 -4.25 16.23
CA ALA A 64 -3.39 -4.86 16.68
C ALA A 64 -3.20 -5.68 17.96
N ILE A 65 -2.16 -6.52 18.04
CA ILE A 65 -1.83 -7.31 19.23
C ILE A 65 -1.58 -6.39 20.43
N ARG A 66 -0.73 -5.36 20.30
CA ARG A 66 -0.46 -4.42 21.41
C ARG A 66 -1.72 -3.70 21.90
N ARG A 67 -2.63 -3.36 20.99
CA ARG A 67 -3.91 -2.72 21.34
C ARG A 67 -4.83 -3.69 22.10
N LEU A 68 -4.89 -4.95 21.69
CA LEU A 68 -5.65 -5.99 22.41
C LEU A 68 -5.06 -6.27 23.80
N GLU A 69 -3.73 -6.39 23.91
CA GLU A 69 -3.04 -6.62 25.20
C GLU A 69 -3.23 -5.45 26.18
N ALA A 70 -3.29 -4.21 25.67
CA ALA A 70 -3.52 -3.02 26.48
C ALA A 70 -4.97 -2.86 26.97
N ASP A 71 -5.94 -3.54 26.34
CA ASP A 71 -7.34 -3.53 26.72
C ASP A 71 -7.65 -4.73 27.63
N SER A 72 -7.80 -4.48 28.94
CA SER A 72 -8.11 -5.51 29.93
C SER A 72 -9.49 -6.16 29.76
N THR A 73 -10.34 -5.62 28.87
CA THR A 73 -11.65 -6.18 28.54
C THR A 73 -11.65 -7.03 27.27
N THR A 74 -10.48 -7.22 26.64
CA THR A 74 -10.34 -8.08 25.46
C THR A 74 -10.81 -9.51 25.72
N ASP A 75 -11.81 -9.95 24.97
CA ASP A 75 -12.20 -11.36 24.89
C ASP A 75 -11.33 -12.07 23.85
N TRP A 76 -10.24 -12.69 24.33
CA TRP A 76 -9.29 -13.43 23.51
C TRP A 76 -9.91 -14.61 22.75
N SER A 77 -11.06 -15.12 23.18
CA SER A 77 -11.75 -16.21 22.46
C SER A 77 -12.42 -15.76 21.16
N ARG A 78 -12.61 -14.44 21.00
CA ARG A 78 -13.23 -13.82 19.82
C ARG A 78 -12.25 -13.17 18.86
N VAL A 79 -10.98 -13.07 19.24
CA VAL A 79 -9.96 -12.41 18.41
C VAL A 79 -9.74 -13.20 17.11
N ASP A 80 -9.77 -12.50 15.98
CA ASP A 80 -9.56 -13.10 14.66
C ASP A 80 -8.45 -12.39 13.86
N MET A 81 -7.22 -12.86 14.07
CA MET A 81 -6.06 -12.38 13.31
C MET A 81 -6.04 -12.89 11.87
N ALA A 82 -6.73 -14.00 11.58
CA ALA A 82 -6.83 -14.53 10.23
C ALA A 82 -7.69 -13.62 9.36
N ALA A 83 -8.79 -13.09 9.90
CA ALA A 83 -9.63 -12.08 9.25
C ALA A 83 -8.86 -10.79 8.97
N LEU A 84 -8.11 -10.26 9.94
CA LEU A 84 -7.23 -9.10 9.70
C LEU A 84 -6.22 -9.39 8.59
N ARG A 85 -5.53 -10.52 8.65
CA ARG A 85 -4.55 -10.91 7.63
C ARG A 85 -5.19 -11.01 6.25
N GLN A 86 -6.38 -11.60 6.16
CA GLN A 86 -7.10 -11.73 4.90
C GLN A 86 -7.45 -10.36 4.32
N HIS A 87 -7.91 -9.43 5.15
CA HIS A 87 -8.18 -8.06 4.71
C HIS A 87 -6.91 -7.33 4.23
N LEU A 88 -5.78 -7.49 4.93
CA LEU A 88 -4.50 -6.90 4.48
C LEU A 88 -4.04 -7.46 3.14
N LEU A 89 -4.27 -8.75 2.87
CA LEU A 89 -4.03 -9.35 1.55
C LEU A 89 -4.96 -8.77 0.48
N ASP A 90 -6.21 -8.47 0.84
CA ASP A 90 -7.15 -7.84 -0.08
C ASP A 90 -6.70 -6.43 -0.45
N MET A 91 -6.26 -5.65 0.53
CA MET A 91 -5.74 -4.30 0.32
C MET A 91 -4.50 -4.31 -0.57
N GLU A 92 -3.56 -5.23 -0.33
CA GLU A 92 -2.37 -5.39 -1.17
C GLU A 92 -2.74 -5.68 -2.63
N ARG A 93 -3.64 -6.66 -2.86
CA ARG A 93 -4.05 -7.06 -4.21
C ARG A 93 -4.83 -5.96 -4.93
N VAL A 94 -5.73 -5.27 -4.23
CA VAL A 94 -6.49 -4.15 -4.80
C VAL A 94 -5.58 -2.99 -5.16
N ALA A 95 -4.47 -2.80 -4.43
CA ALA A 95 -3.48 -1.77 -4.72
C ALA A 95 -2.52 -2.14 -5.85
N MET A 96 -2.06 -3.39 -5.89
CA MET A 96 -0.92 -3.81 -6.73
C MET A 96 -1.31 -4.66 -7.94
N ASP A 97 -2.40 -5.44 -7.85
CA ASP A 97 -2.82 -6.42 -8.84
C ASP A 97 -4.06 -5.99 -9.63
N VAL A 98 -4.18 -4.68 -9.87
CA VAL A 98 -5.28 -4.08 -10.64
C VAL A 98 -4.74 -3.11 -11.67
N ALA A 99 -5.08 -3.35 -12.94
CA ALA A 99 -4.78 -2.44 -14.04
C ALA A 99 -5.87 -1.37 -14.15
N VAL A 100 -5.49 -0.09 -14.15
CA VAL A 100 -6.40 1.01 -14.49
C VAL A 100 -6.40 1.20 -16.00
N GLU A 101 -7.42 0.69 -16.68
CA GLU A 101 -7.51 0.68 -18.14
C GLU A 101 -7.97 2.02 -18.71
N ALA A 102 -8.81 2.73 -17.97
CA ALA A 102 -9.26 4.06 -18.37
C ALA A 102 -9.57 4.91 -17.13
N GLN A 103 -9.26 6.20 -17.24
CA GLN A 103 -9.67 7.24 -16.31
C GLN A 103 -10.22 8.42 -17.12
N THR A 104 -11.54 8.57 -17.13
CA THR A 104 -12.23 9.56 -17.96
C THR A 104 -12.90 10.60 -17.06
N PRO A 105 -12.57 11.89 -17.20
CA PRO A 105 -13.33 12.95 -16.57
C PRO A 105 -14.80 12.88 -16.99
N ILE A 106 -15.70 13.04 -16.04
CA ILE A 106 -17.14 13.16 -16.27
C ILE A 106 -17.67 14.36 -15.50
N ASP A 107 -18.93 14.72 -15.75
CA ASP A 107 -19.62 15.73 -14.97
C ASP A 107 -19.64 15.35 -13.49
N GLY A 108 -19.14 16.27 -12.65
CA GLY A 108 -19.08 16.10 -11.21
C GLY A 108 -18.03 15.12 -10.69
N GLY A 109 -17.14 14.56 -11.54
CA GLY A 109 -16.09 13.67 -11.05
C GLY A 109 -15.35 12.85 -12.11
N VAL A 110 -15.22 11.54 -11.88
CA VAL A 110 -14.42 10.61 -12.69
C VAL A 110 -15.12 9.28 -12.91
N ARG A 111 -14.95 8.71 -14.11
CA ARG A 111 -15.25 7.32 -14.43
C ARG A 111 -13.94 6.56 -14.60
N LEU A 112 -13.79 5.45 -13.88
CA LEU A 112 -12.64 4.56 -13.95
C LEU A 112 -13.10 3.22 -14.53
N ARG A 113 -12.29 2.64 -15.41
CA ARG A 113 -12.37 1.22 -15.77
C ARG A 113 -11.13 0.53 -15.21
N VAL A 114 -11.32 -0.48 -14.37
CA VAL A 114 -10.23 -1.21 -13.73
C VAL A 114 -10.39 -2.70 -13.93
N ARG A 115 -9.29 -3.42 -14.13
CA ARG A 115 -9.30 -4.86 -14.37
C ARG A 115 -8.33 -5.56 -13.42
N PRO A 116 -8.77 -6.55 -12.63
CA PRO A 116 -7.85 -7.39 -11.89
C PRO A 116 -6.87 -8.10 -12.84
N THR A 117 -5.59 -8.12 -12.50
CA THR A 117 -4.56 -8.82 -13.29
C THR A 117 -4.42 -10.28 -12.91
N GLN A 118 -5.02 -10.68 -11.78
CA GLN A 118 -5.02 -12.04 -11.23
C GLN A 118 -6.41 -12.40 -10.69
N GLU A 119 -6.77 -13.69 -10.70
CA GLU A 119 -8.05 -14.17 -10.15
C GLU A 119 -8.20 -13.82 -8.66
N ALA A 120 -7.12 -13.92 -7.88
CA ALA A 120 -7.15 -13.54 -6.47
C ALA A 120 -7.51 -12.06 -6.26
N ALA A 121 -7.11 -11.17 -7.18
CA ALA A 121 -7.43 -9.75 -7.12
C ALA A 121 -8.90 -9.48 -7.46
N ARG A 122 -9.53 -10.28 -8.33
CA ARG A 122 -10.98 -10.23 -8.58
C ARG A 122 -11.75 -10.43 -7.27
N ALA A 123 -11.46 -11.51 -6.56
CA ALA A 123 -12.13 -11.81 -5.30
C ALA A 123 -11.89 -10.72 -4.23
N SER A 124 -10.70 -10.11 -4.20
CA SER A 124 -10.40 -8.99 -3.30
C SER A 124 -11.17 -7.72 -3.71
N LEU A 125 -11.27 -7.41 -5.01
CA LEU A 125 -12.08 -6.31 -5.52
C LEU A 125 -13.55 -6.47 -5.17
N ASP A 126 -14.12 -7.67 -5.29
CA ASP A 126 -15.52 -7.92 -4.93
C ASP A 126 -15.80 -7.52 -3.46
N ARG A 127 -14.96 -7.98 -2.53
CA ARG A 127 -15.12 -7.65 -1.09
C ARG A 127 -14.91 -6.17 -0.81
N VAL A 128 -13.88 -5.56 -1.41
CA VAL A 128 -13.53 -4.17 -1.14
C VAL A 128 -14.56 -3.22 -1.75
N LEU A 129 -14.96 -3.44 -3.00
CA LEU A 129 -15.88 -2.56 -3.73
C LEU A 129 -17.34 -2.71 -3.30
N ASP A 130 -17.71 -3.79 -2.60
CA ASP A 130 -19.03 -3.91 -1.95
C ASP A 130 -19.21 -2.87 -0.85
N ALA A 131 -18.18 -2.66 -0.02
CA ALA A 131 -18.23 -1.75 1.13
C ALA A 131 -17.93 -0.28 0.78
N HIS A 132 -16.99 -0.04 -0.13
CA HIS A 132 -16.44 1.31 -0.38
C HIS A 132 -17.49 2.38 -0.77
N PRO A 133 -18.54 2.08 -1.57
CA PRO A 133 -19.58 3.05 -1.87
C PRO A 133 -20.23 3.65 -0.63
N HIS A 134 -20.48 2.82 0.38
CA HIS A 134 -21.06 3.26 1.64
C HIS A 134 -20.04 4.07 2.46
N MET A 135 -18.82 3.54 2.61
CA MET A 135 -17.78 4.18 3.43
C MET A 135 -17.38 5.55 2.88
N LEU A 136 -17.12 5.66 1.58
CA LEU A 136 -16.74 6.92 0.94
C LEU A 136 -17.85 7.97 1.11
N ARG A 137 -19.11 7.57 0.96
CA ARG A 137 -20.25 8.46 1.19
C ARG A 137 -20.31 8.95 2.62
N GLN A 138 -20.13 8.09 3.61
CA GLN A 138 -20.13 8.49 5.02
C GLN A 138 -19.00 9.49 5.34
N GLU A 139 -17.81 9.30 4.78
CA GLU A 139 -16.65 10.14 5.11
C GLU A 139 -16.58 11.46 4.32
N THR A 140 -17.14 11.49 3.11
CA THR A 140 -16.92 12.61 2.17
C THR A 140 -18.20 13.19 1.59
N GLY A 141 -19.32 12.46 1.66
CA GLY A 141 -20.54 12.78 0.91
C GLY A 141 -20.45 12.46 -0.59
N TRP A 142 -19.30 11.99 -1.11
CA TRP A 142 -19.17 11.61 -2.51
C TRP A 142 -19.94 10.32 -2.79
N THR A 143 -20.47 10.22 -4.00
CA THR A 143 -21.17 9.02 -4.47
C THR A 143 -20.23 8.20 -5.33
N MET A 144 -19.94 6.98 -4.91
CA MET A 144 -19.35 5.94 -5.76
C MET A 144 -20.43 4.96 -6.20
N ALA A 145 -20.49 4.66 -7.49
CA ALA A 145 -21.26 3.56 -8.05
C ALA A 145 -20.29 2.58 -8.72
N VAL A 146 -20.50 1.29 -8.49
CA VAL A 146 -19.67 0.21 -9.03
C VAL A 146 -20.55 -0.65 -9.93
N THR A 147 -20.02 -1.04 -11.08
CA THR A 147 -20.70 -1.97 -12.00
C THR A 147 -19.66 -2.92 -12.56
N GLU A 148 -19.97 -4.22 -12.55
CA GLU A 148 -19.14 -5.20 -13.25
C GLU A 148 -19.35 -5.10 -14.76
N ASP A 149 -18.28 -5.25 -15.53
CA ASP A 149 -18.30 -5.20 -16.99
C ASP A 149 -17.31 -6.23 -17.54
N GLY A 150 -17.78 -7.48 -17.58
CA GLY A 150 -16.99 -8.64 -17.99
C GLY A 150 -15.90 -8.97 -16.97
N ASP A 151 -14.66 -8.91 -17.41
CA ASP A 151 -13.48 -9.10 -16.58
C ASP A 151 -13.03 -7.83 -15.84
N SER A 152 -13.66 -6.68 -16.11
CA SER A 152 -13.35 -5.39 -15.48
C SER A 152 -14.49 -4.89 -14.59
N TYR A 153 -14.20 -3.83 -13.83
CA TYR A 153 -15.16 -3.04 -13.06
C TYR A 153 -15.15 -1.60 -13.58
N VAL A 154 -16.32 -0.98 -13.53
CA VAL A 154 -16.53 0.44 -13.81
C VAL A 154 -16.90 1.13 -12.51
N LEU A 155 -16.05 2.07 -12.07
CA LEU A 155 -16.30 2.89 -10.90
C LEU A 155 -16.66 4.30 -11.37
N ARG A 156 -17.77 4.83 -10.90
CA ARG A 156 -18.19 6.22 -11.13
C ARG A 156 -18.21 6.95 -9.80
N VAL A 157 -17.30 7.91 -9.61
CA VAL A 157 -17.24 8.71 -8.39
C VAL A 157 -17.56 10.16 -8.69
N THR A 158 -18.56 10.71 -7.99
CA THR A 158 -19.06 12.07 -8.23
C THR A 158 -19.40 12.81 -6.94
N THR A 159 -19.36 14.14 -7.01
CA THR A 159 -19.76 15.07 -5.95
C THR A 159 -20.65 16.19 -6.53
N PRO A 160 -21.63 16.71 -5.77
CA PRO A 160 -22.34 17.93 -6.14
C PRO A 160 -21.50 19.20 -5.91
N ASN A 161 -20.37 19.10 -5.19
CA ASN A 161 -19.50 20.23 -4.88
C ASN A 161 -18.45 20.45 -5.99
N PRO A 162 -18.57 21.50 -6.84
CA PRO A 162 -17.67 21.71 -7.95
C PRO A 162 -16.20 21.92 -7.53
N ARG A 163 -15.95 22.35 -6.29
CA ARG A 163 -14.60 22.58 -5.76
C ARG A 163 -13.81 21.29 -5.49
N GLU A 164 -14.49 20.15 -5.43
CA GLU A 164 -13.88 18.85 -5.13
C GLU A 164 -13.71 17.96 -6.37
N VAL A 165 -14.25 18.38 -7.52
CA VAL A 165 -14.23 17.58 -8.75
C VAL A 165 -12.79 17.27 -9.18
N ASP A 166 -11.90 18.26 -9.16
CA ASP A 166 -10.50 18.05 -9.54
C ASP A 166 -9.74 17.21 -8.51
N LYS A 167 -10.15 17.26 -7.24
CA LYS A 167 -9.62 16.37 -6.20
C LYS A 167 -10.00 14.92 -6.46
N ILE A 168 -11.28 14.64 -6.75
CA ILE A 168 -11.76 13.29 -7.10
C ILE A 168 -11.01 12.74 -8.32
N ARG A 169 -10.84 13.57 -9.35
CA ARG A 169 -10.10 13.20 -10.56
C ARG A 169 -8.62 12.96 -10.26
N GLY A 170 -7.99 13.81 -9.45
CA GLY A 170 -6.58 13.71 -9.08
C GLY A 170 -6.27 12.50 -8.21
N LEU A 171 -7.20 12.08 -7.34
CA LEU A 171 -7.05 10.86 -6.53
C LEU A 171 -6.96 9.60 -7.39
N GLY A 172 -7.70 9.54 -8.50
CA GLY A 172 -7.74 8.37 -9.36
C GLY A 172 -8.17 7.11 -8.62
N TYR A 173 -7.88 5.93 -9.18
CA TYR A 173 -8.35 4.66 -8.59
C TYR A 173 -7.84 4.43 -7.16
N ILE A 174 -6.52 4.36 -6.97
CA ILE A 174 -5.96 3.99 -5.66
C ILE A 174 -6.20 5.08 -4.61
N GLY A 175 -6.13 6.35 -5.00
CA GLY A 175 -6.42 7.45 -4.09
C GLY A 175 -7.86 7.44 -3.61
N LEU A 176 -8.84 7.10 -4.47
CA LEU A 176 -10.24 7.02 -4.07
C LEU A 176 -10.54 5.87 -3.10
N LEU A 177 -9.81 4.76 -3.18
CA LEU A 177 -9.95 3.64 -2.24
C LEU A 177 -9.16 3.84 -0.94
N ALA A 178 -8.06 4.61 -0.99
CA ALA A 178 -7.24 4.91 0.18
C ALA A 178 -7.70 6.17 0.94
N TYR A 179 -8.54 7.02 0.34
CA TYR A 179 -8.97 8.28 0.95
C TYR A 179 -9.95 8.03 2.09
N GLY A 180 -9.57 8.43 3.32
CA GLY A 180 -10.39 8.27 4.51
C GLY A 180 -9.63 7.72 5.71
N GLN A 181 -10.34 7.36 6.77
CA GLN A 181 -9.80 6.66 7.95
C GLN A 181 -10.57 5.38 8.28
N HIS A 182 -11.48 4.95 7.39
CA HIS A 182 -12.32 3.79 7.65
C HIS A 182 -11.55 2.47 7.72
N HIS A 183 -10.39 2.35 7.07
CA HIS A 183 -9.56 1.14 7.11
C HIS A 183 -9.06 0.83 8.52
N GLN A 184 -8.60 1.83 9.27
CA GLN A 184 -8.14 1.62 10.65
C GLN A 184 -9.28 1.13 11.56
N ARG A 185 -10.48 1.72 11.40
CA ARG A 185 -11.67 1.28 12.13
C ARG A 185 -12.11 -0.13 11.71
N HIS A 186 -12.05 -0.42 10.41
CA HIS A 186 -12.39 -1.72 9.85
C HIS A 186 -11.42 -2.81 10.36
N HIS A 187 -10.11 -2.54 10.35
CA HIS A 187 -9.09 -3.42 10.94
C HIS A 187 -9.41 -3.73 12.40
N TRP A 188 -9.82 -2.72 13.18
CA TRP A 188 -10.15 -2.91 14.59
C TRP A 188 -11.38 -3.80 14.81
N HIS A 189 -12.42 -3.65 13.98
CA HIS A 189 -13.60 -4.52 14.05
C HIS A 189 -13.27 -5.98 13.67
N LEU A 190 -12.50 -6.18 12.60
CA LEU A 190 -12.07 -7.51 12.17
C LEU A 190 -11.28 -8.25 13.26
N VAL A 191 -10.28 -7.59 13.84
CA VAL A 191 -9.41 -8.16 14.88
C VAL A 191 -10.21 -8.64 16.09
N ARG A 192 -11.32 -7.97 16.42
CA ARG A 192 -12.18 -8.32 17.55
C ARG A 192 -13.25 -9.37 17.22
N GLY A 193 -13.23 -9.94 16.01
CA GLY A 193 -14.25 -10.89 15.55
C GLY A 193 -15.64 -10.27 15.47
N ALA A 194 -15.73 -8.96 15.18
CA ALA A 194 -16.98 -8.27 14.90
C ALA A 194 -17.19 -8.20 13.38
N HIS A 195 -18.45 -8.28 12.93
CA HIS A 195 -18.75 -8.00 11.53
C HIS A 195 -18.48 -6.51 11.25
N PRO A 196 -17.59 -6.19 10.31
CA PRO A 196 -17.05 -4.83 10.21
C PRO A 196 -17.97 -3.86 9.43
N HIS A 197 -19.15 -4.35 9.01
CA HIS A 197 -20.22 -3.61 8.35
C HIS A 197 -21.55 -3.66 9.12
N GLU A 198 -21.54 -4.19 10.35
CA GLU A 198 -22.64 -4.07 11.33
C GLU A 198 -22.48 -2.82 12.20
#